data_AF-A0A6I6AD80-F1
#
_entry.id   AF-A0A6I6AD80-F1
#
_cell.length_a   1.000
_cell.length_b   1.000
_cell.length_c   1.000
_cell.angle_alpha   90.00
_cell.angle_beta   90.00
_cell.angle_gamma   90.00
#
_symmetry.space_group_name_H-M   'P 1'
#
loop_
_entity.id
_entity.type
_entity.pdbx_description
1 polymer ?
#
loop_
_entity_poly.entity_id
_entity_poly.type
_entity_poly.pdbx_seq_one_letter_code
_entity_poly.pdbx_strand_id
1 'polypeptide(L)'
;MEPIDLRALSAPLEALRPRLEEAYQHLDKKWCEISECLKSLPIPGNVSVIIPSDDHHPEDYLTLEWGKFKGKKRIYFSYHNFNPSPYGDYEVTTIPYEEWSGEQRIAMLEHVPSLFAAAAEETEKFIKRAHR
;
A
#
# COMPACT_ATOMS: atom_id res chain seq x y z
N MET A 1 9.90 28.84 -27.53
CA MET A 1 9.93 28.06 -26.26
C MET A 1 11.40 27.94 -25.89
N GLU A 2 11.84 28.69 -24.88
CA GLU A 2 13.25 28.66 -24.48
C GLU A 2 13.59 27.32 -23.80
N PRO A 3 14.77 26.75 -24.05
CA PRO A 3 15.19 25.52 -23.39
C PRO A 3 15.35 25.75 -21.89
N ILE A 4 14.71 24.90 -21.08
CA ILE A 4 14.87 24.92 -19.62
C ILE A 4 16.32 24.61 -19.30
N ASP A 5 17.02 25.53 -18.64
CA ASP A 5 18.37 25.30 -18.13
C ASP A 5 18.33 24.39 -16.91
N LEU A 6 18.48 23.08 -17.14
CA LEU A 6 18.51 22.06 -16.09
C LEU A 6 19.65 22.27 -15.09
N ARG A 7 20.73 23.00 -15.45
CA ARG A 7 21.84 23.28 -14.53
C ARG A 7 21.43 24.31 -13.49
N ALA A 8 20.63 25.31 -13.86
CA ALA A 8 20.10 26.32 -12.94
C ALA A 8 19.11 25.72 -11.91
N LEU A 9 18.49 24.59 -12.23
CA LEU A 9 17.58 23.86 -11.33
C LEU A 9 18.31 22.92 -10.35
N SER A 10 19.58 22.60 -10.60
CA SER A 10 20.33 21.63 -9.77
C SER A 10 20.61 22.15 -8.34
N ALA A 11 21.07 23.39 -8.19
CA ALA A 11 21.39 23.96 -6.88
C ALA A 11 20.16 24.11 -5.95
N PRO A 12 18.99 24.60 -6.43
CA PRO A 12 17.76 24.60 -5.64
C PRO A 12 17.29 23.19 -5.22
N LEU A 13 17.41 22.19 -6.10
CA LEU A 13 17.04 20.81 -5.78
C LEU A 13 17.97 20.21 -4.71
N GLU A 14 19.28 20.41 -4.83
CA GLU A 14 20.26 19.98 -3.83
C GLU A 14 20.03 20.65 -2.47
N ALA A 15 19.63 21.93 -2.46
CA ALA A 15 19.27 22.64 -1.23
C ALA A 15 18.00 22.08 -0.56
N LEU A 16 17.07 21.50 -1.34
CA LEU A 16 15.85 20.87 -0.83
C LEU A 16 16.06 19.40 -0.42
N ARG A 17 17.15 18.77 -0.87
CA ARG A 17 17.42 17.34 -0.65
C ARG A 17 17.32 16.90 0.82
N PRO A 18 17.90 17.62 1.81
CA PRO A 18 17.77 17.22 3.22
C PRO A 18 16.32 17.18 3.70
N ARG A 19 15.49 18.14 3.28
CA ARG A 19 14.07 18.21 3.65
C ARG A 19 13.26 17.08 3.02
N LEU A 20 13.61 16.69 1.79
CA LEU A 20 13.00 15.55 1.11
C LEU A 20 13.39 14.23 1.81
N GLU A 21 14.65 14.06 2.17
CA GLU A 21 15.13 12.90 2.93
C GLU A 21 14.42 12.78 4.28
N GLU A 22 14.30 13.88 5.04
CA GLU A 22 13.54 13.92 6.29
C GLU A 22 12.06 13.54 6.11
N ALA A 23 11.43 14.04 5.05
CA ALA A 23 10.03 13.71 4.74
C ALA A 23 9.85 12.21 4.45
N TYR A 24 10.75 11.60 3.67
CA TYR A 24 10.71 10.15 3.40
C TYR A 24 11.00 9.32 4.65
N GLN A 25 11.94 9.73 5.49
CA GLN A 25 12.19 9.06 6.77
C GLN A 25 10.97 9.12 7.69
N HIS A 26 10.25 10.26 7.73
CA HIS A 26 9.01 10.37 8.48
C HIS A 26 7.94 9.40 7.97
N LEU A 27 7.81 9.28 6.65
CA LEU A 27 6.87 8.38 6.00
C LEU A 27 7.18 6.91 6.32
N ASP A 28 8.45 6.52 6.27
CA ASP A 28 8.90 5.16 6.62
C ASP A 28 8.61 4.83 8.07
N LYS A 29 8.82 5.80 8.97
CA LYS A 29 8.46 5.64 10.38
C LYS A 29 6.95 5.43 10.54
N LYS A 30 6.11 6.16 9.81
CA LYS A 30 4.65 5.99 9.86
C LYS A 30 4.22 4.60 9.42
N TRP A 31 4.78 4.07 8.35
CA TRP A 31 4.50 2.71 7.90
C TRP A 31 5.00 1.64 8.88
N CYS A 32 6.15 1.86 9.52
CA CYS A 32 6.60 1.01 10.62
C CYS A 32 5.58 1.00 11.78
N GLU A 33 5.10 2.17 12.22
CA GLU A 33 4.09 2.31 13.28
C GLU A 33 2.79 1.54 12.91
N ILE A 34 2.29 1.70 11.68
CA ILE A 34 1.11 0.98 11.19
C ILE A 34 1.31 -0.54 11.23
N SER A 35 2.45 -1.01 10.74
CA SER A 35 2.81 -2.43 10.72
C SER A 35 2.86 -3.03 12.13
N GLU A 36 3.46 -2.33 13.09
CA GLU A 36 3.51 -2.77 14.48
C GLU A 36 2.11 -2.82 15.12
N CYS A 37 1.25 -1.84 14.85
CA CYS A 37 -0.14 -1.88 15.29
C CYS A 37 -0.88 -3.11 14.75
N LEU A 38 -0.77 -3.41 13.45
CA LEU A 38 -1.42 -4.58 12.85
C LEU A 38 -0.87 -5.91 13.39
N LYS A 39 0.44 -6.00 13.70
CA LYS A 39 1.04 -7.18 14.34
C LYS A 39 0.48 -7.45 15.73
N SER A 40 0.14 -6.40 16.47
CA SER A 40 -0.41 -6.52 17.83
C SER A 40 -1.85 -7.07 17.86
N LEU A 41 -2.55 -7.02 16.74
CA LEU A 41 -3.93 -7.51 16.62
C LEU A 41 -3.94 -9.03 16.31
N PRO A 42 -4.82 -9.83 16.94
CA PRO A 42 -4.93 -11.26 16.69
C PRO A 42 -5.70 -11.56 15.39
N ILE A 43 -5.19 -11.05 14.27
CA ILE A 43 -5.79 -11.22 12.95
C ILE A 43 -5.49 -12.65 12.46
N PRO A 44 -6.52 -13.50 12.26
CA PRO A 44 -6.34 -14.93 11.96
C PRO A 44 -5.80 -15.20 10.55
N GLY A 45 -5.96 -14.25 9.62
CA GLY A 45 -5.65 -14.43 8.20
C GLY A 45 -5.12 -13.15 7.54
N ASN A 46 -5.27 -13.10 6.22
CA ASN A 46 -5.00 -11.90 5.43
C ASN A 46 -6.22 -10.99 5.47
N VAL A 47 -5.99 -9.68 5.47
CA VAL A 47 -7.04 -8.67 5.29
C VAL A 47 -6.66 -7.76 4.15
N SER A 48 -7.64 -7.41 3.32
CA SER A 48 -7.45 -6.61 2.12
C SER A 48 -8.54 -5.55 2.00
N VAL A 49 -8.17 -4.42 1.40
CA VAL A 49 -9.08 -3.34 1.04
C VAL A 49 -8.91 -3.05 -0.44
N ILE A 50 -10.01 -3.09 -1.19
CA ILE A 50 -10.01 -2.75 -2.61
C ILE A 50 -9.95 -1.22 -2.77
N ILE A 51 -9.07 -0.78 -3.64
CA ILE A 51 -8.80 0.59 -4.04
C ILE A 51 -9.01 0.64 -5.55
N PRO A 52 -10.12 1.21 -6.04
CA PRO A 52 -10.33 1.41 -7.47
C PRO A 52 -9.20 2.25 -8.04
N SER A 53 -8.52 1.74 -9.09
CA SER A 53 -7.32 2.39 -9.63
C SER A 53 -7.56 3.15 -10.93
N ASP A 54 -8.58 2.80 -11.72
CA ASP A 54 -8.86 3.45 -13.00
C ASP A 54 -10.36 3.46 -13.33
N ASP A 55 -10.91 4.65 -13.55
CA ASP A 55 -12.31 4.82 -13.99
C ASP A 55 -12.53 4.32 -15.43
N HIS A 56 -11.47 4.21 -16.23
CA HIS A 56 -11.52 3.72 -17.62
C HIS A 56 -11.46 2.18 -17.70
N HIS A 57 -10.85 1.55 -16.70
CA HIS A 57 -10.74 0.11 -16.53
C HIS A 57 -11.28 -0.28 -15.15
N PRO A 58 -12.61 -0.19 -14.93
CA PRO A 58 -13.22 -0.46 -13.63
C PRO A 58 -13.04 -1.90 -13.14
N GLU A 59 -12.67 -2.81 -14.04
CA GLU A 59 -12.26 -4.17 -13.75
C GLU A 59 -10.87 -4.26 -13.10
N ASP A 60 -10.00 -3.30 -13.34
CA ASP A 60 -8.68 -3.20 -12.71
C ASP A 60 -8.82 -2.58 -11.32
N TYR A 61 -8.14 -3.18 -10.35
CA TYR A 61 -8.11 -2.62 -9.01
C TYR A 61 -6.81 -2.90 -8.30
N LEU A 62 -6.50 -2.03 -7.35
CA LEU A 62 -5.42 -2.22 -6.41
C LEU A 62 -6.01 -2.69 -5.09
N THR A 63 -5.29 -3.53 -4.34
CA THR A 63 -5.64 -3.86 -2.96
C THR A 63 -4.54 -3.39 -2.02
N LEU A 64 -4.91 -2.78 -0.89
CA LEU A 64 -4.00 -2.62 0.25
C LEU A 64 -4.22 -3.78 1.19
N GLU A 65 -3.15 -4.50 1.55
CA GLU A 65 -3.24 -5.76 2.27
C GLU A 65 -2.32 -5.85 3.48
N TRP A 66 -2.80 -6.57 4.49
CA TRP A 66 -2.00 -7.11 5.58
C TRP A 66 -2.09 -8.62 5.57
N GLY A 67 -0.96 -9.30 5.37
CA GLY A 67 -0.96 -10.74 5.20
C GLY A 67 0.42 -11.36 5.13
N LYS A 68 0.47 -12.67 4.90
CA LYS A 68 1.74 -13.41 4.80
C LYS A 68 2.33 -13.29 3.39
N PHE A 69 3.40 -12.52 3.26
CA PHE A 69 4.18 -12.41 2.02
C PHE A 69 5.62 -12.88 2.23
N LYS A 70 6.10 -13.79 1.37
CA LYS A 70 7.43 -14.43 1.46
C LYS A 70 7.76 -14.88 2.90
N GLY A 71 6.81 -15.57 3.55
CA GLY A 71 6.98 -16.14 4.89
C GLY A 71 6.78 -15.18 6.06
N LYS A 72 6.67 -13.86 5.85
CA LYS A 72 6.50 -12.87 6.93
C LYS A 72 5.17 -12.13 6.80
N LYS A 73 4.51 -11.83 7.92
CA LYS A 73 3.37 -10.91 7.95
C LYS A 73 3.87 -9.49 7.69
N ARG A 74 3.30 -8.81 6.69
CA ARG A 74 3.67 -7.45 6.31
C ARG A 74 2.54 -6.76 5.55
N ILE A 75 2.71 -5.46 5.34
CA ILE A 75 1.87 -4.65 4.46
C ILE A 75 2.39 -4.79 3.03
N TYR A 76 1.49 -4.98 2.09
CA TYR A 76 1.77 -5.00 0.65
C TYR A 76 0.54 -4.51 -0.11
N PHE A 77 0.73 -4.15 -1.37
CA PHE A 77 -0.40 -3.99 -2.28
C PHE A 77 -0.35 -5.04 -3.36
N SER A 78 -1.51 -5.37 -3.91
CA SER A 78 -1.61 -6.17 -5.13
C SER A 78 -2.33 -5.38 -6.21
N TYR A 79 -1.74 -5.30 -7.39
CA TYR A 79 -2.38 -4.77 -8.58
C TYR A 79 -3.02 -5.93 -9.34
N HIS A 80 -4.32 -5.85 -9.57
CA HIS A 80 -5.10 -6.84 -10.29
C HIS A 80 -5.48 -6.26 -11.64
N ASN A 81 -4.79 -6.69 -12.69
CA ASN A 81 -5.10 -6.31 -14.06
C ASN A 81 -5.96 -7.40 -14.70
N PHE A 82 -7.15 -7.04 -15.17
CA PHE A 82 -7.99 -7.97 -15.89
C PHE A 82 -7.47 -8.16 -17.31
N ASN A 83 -7.07 -9.38 -17.63
CA ASN A 83 -6.72 -9.74 -18.99
C ASN A 83 -7.99 -10.24 -19.72
N PRO A 84 -8.45 -9.55 -20.78
CA PRO A 84 -9.59 -9.98 -21.59
C PRO A 84 -9.20 -11.18 -22.47
N SER A 85 -8.92 -12.31 -21.81
CA SER A 85 -8.77 -13.62 -22.41
C SER A 85 -10.14 -14.32 -22.45
N PRO A 86 -10.35 -15.35 -23.30
CA PRO A 86 -11.59 -16.13 -23.31
C PRO A 86 -11.89 -16.85 -21.98
N TYR A 87 -10.94 -16.89 -21.04
CA TYR A 87 -11.08 -17.47 -19.71
C TYR A 87 -11.23 -16.43 -18.60
N GLY A 88 -11.00 -15.13 -18.90
CA GLY A 88 -11.14 -14.02 -17.96
C GLY A 88 -10.24 -14.17 -16.73
N ASP A 89 -8.94 -13.96 -16.92
CA ASP A 89 -7.95 -14.12 -15.84
C ASP A 89 -7.43 -12.78 -15.36
N TYR A 90 -7.07 -12.70 -14.08
CA TYR A 90 -6.36 -11.55 -13.53
C TYR A 90 -4.86 -11.83 -13.47
N GLU A 91 -4.07 -10.91 -14.02
CA GLU A 91 -2.66 -10.82 -13.69
C GLU A 91 -2.51 -10.08 -12.36
N VAL A 92 -1.85 -10.72 -11.38
CA VAL A 92 -1.70 -10.15 -10.04
C VAL A 92 -0.23 -9.84 -9.78
N THR A 93 0.07 -8.57 -9.56
CA THR A 93 1.40 -8.09 -9.16
C THR A 93 1.37 -7.64 -7.71
N THR A 94 2.11 -8.31 -6.83
CA THR A 94 2.18 -7.98 -5.40
C THR A 94 3.50 -7.33 -5.04
N ILE A 95 3.46 -6.17 -4.38
CA ILE A 95 4.65 -5.39 -3.99
C ILE A 95 4.59 -5.04 -2.49
N PRO A 96 5.60 -5.44 -1.70
CA PRO A 96 5.65 -5.12 -0.27
C PRO A 96 6.02 -3.65 -0.03
N TYR A 97 5.58 -3.06 1.09
CA TYR A 97 5.70 -1.60 1.30
C TYR A 97 7.15 -1.08 1.32
N GLU A 98 8.11 -1.94 1.68
CA GLU A 98 9.53 -1.61 1.66
C GLU A 98 10.03 -1.30 0.24
N GLU A 99 9.37 -1.83 -0.80
CA GLU A 99 9.71 -1.65 -2.21
C GLU A 99 8.90 -0.53 -2.89
N TRP A 100 7.99 0.14 -2.17
CA TRP A 100 7.16 1.22 -2.73
C TRP A 100 7.95 2.50 -2.97
N SER A 101 7.54 3.26 -3.98
CA SER A 101 7.94 4.66 -4.15
C SER A 101 7.36 5.54 -3.04
N GLY A 102 7.90 6.75 -2.89
CA GLY A 102 7.37 7.73 -1.93
C GLY A 102 5.92 8.13 -2.22
N GLU A 103 5.58 8.30 -3.49
CA GLU A 103 4.23 8.62 -3.96
C GLU A 103 3.25 7.50 -3.64
N GLN A 104 3.65 6.25 -3.88
CA GLN A 104 2.85 5.07 -3.52
C GLN A 104 2.62 5.02 -2.00
N ARG A 105 3.67 5.23 -1.20
CA ARG A 105 3.55 5.29 0.27
C ARG A 105 2.61 6.39 0.73
N ILE A 106 2.61 7.57 0.10
CA ILE A 106 1.69 8.67 0.45
C ILE A 106 0.26 8.32 0.06
N ALA A 107 0.02 7.89 -1.17
CA ALA A 107 -1.31 7.57 -1.68
C ALA A 107 -1.99 6.48 -0.83
N MET A 108 -1.24 5.45 -0.43
CA MET A 108 -1.78 4.34 0.36
C MET A 108 -2.15 4.73 1.80
N LEU A 109 -1.65 5.84 2.35
CA LEU A 109 -2.01 6.29 3.69
C LEU A 109 -3.50 6.58 3.83
N GLU A 110 -4.14 7.06 2.76
CA GLU A 110 -5.58 7.40 2.76
C GLU A 110 -6.46 6.17 3.01
N HIS A 111 -5.95 4.97 2.71
CA HIS A 111 -6.69 3.70 2.83
C HIS A 111 -6.38 2.92 4.11
N VAL A 112 -5.41 3.39 4.92
CA VAL A 112 -5.05 2.77 6.20
C VAL A 112 -6.24 2.64 7.17
N PRO A 113 -7.13 3.64 7.33
CA PRO A 113 -8.31 3.49 8.19
C PRO A 113 -9.20 2.31 7.79
N SER A 114 -9.44 2.13 6.48
CA SER A 114 -10.21 1.01 5.95
C SER A 114 -9.53 -0.33 6.21
N LEU A 115 -8.19 -0.37 6.14
CA LEU A 115 -7.43 -1.58 6.44
C LEU A 115 -7.59 -1.99 7.92
N PHE A 116 -7.54 -1.03 8.84
CA PHE A 116 -7.79 -1.29 10.26
C PHE A 116 -9.24 -1.71 10.52
N ALA A 117 -10.22 -1.14 9.81
CA ALA A 117 -11.62 -1.56 9.91
C ALA A 117 -11.79 -3.03 9.47
N ALA A 118 -11.18 -3.42 8.34
CA ALA A 118 -11.19 -4.80 7.87
C ALA A 118 -10.49 -5.76 8.85
N ALA A 119 -9.36 -5.34 9.43
CA ALA A 119 -8.66 -6.09 10.48
C ALA A 119 -9.52 -6.32 11.73
N ALA A 120 -10.24 -5.30 12.17
CA ALA A 120 -11.15 -5.38 13.32
C ALA A 120 -12.32 -6.34 13.04
N GLU A 121 -12.94 -6.23 11.86
CA GLU A 121 -14.05 -7.09 11.47
C GLU A 121 -13.63 -8.57 11.40
N GLU A 122 -12.46 -8.86 10.81
CA GLU A 122 -11.96 -10.24 10.71
C GLU A 122 -11.63 -10.82 12.09
N THR A 123 -11.08 -10.00 12.98
CA THR A 123 -10.81 -10.37 14.37
C THR A 123 -12.11 -10.67 15.12
N GLU A 124 -13.15 -9.84 14.96
CA GLU A 124 -14.45 -10.04 15.60
C GLU A 124 -15.14 -11.32 15.09
N LYS A 125 -15.10 -11.56 13.77
CA LYS A 125 -15.60 -12.81 13.15
C LYS A 125 -14.91 -14.03 13.73
N PHE A 126 -13.60 -13.98 13.91
CA PHE A 126 -12.82 -15.07 14.51
C PHE A 126 -13.23 -15.35 15.95
N ILE A 127 -13.32 -14.32 16.79
CA ILE A 127 -13.75 -14.45 18.19
C ILE A 127 -15.15 -15.07 18.26
N LYS A 128 -16.10 -14.58 17.46
CA LYS A 128 -17.47 -15.12 17.40
C LYS A 128 -17.53 -16.59 16.98
N ARG A 129 -16.64 -17.03 16.06
CA ARG A 129 -16.54 -18.44 15.66
C ARG A 129 -15.93 -19.32 16.74
N ALA A 130 -14.95 -18.81 17.49
CA ALA A 130 -14.26 -19.56 18.53
C ALA A 130 -15.11 -19.78 19.81
N HIS A 131 -16.18 -19.02 20.00
CA HIS A 131 -17.09 -19.10 21.16
C HIS A 131 -18.44 -19.77 20.84
N ARG A 132 -18.56 -20.42 19.68
CA ARG A 132 -19.70 -21.29 19.32
C ARG A 132 -19.31 -22.75 19.53
#